data_AF-A0A8F4J5X4-F1
#
_entry.id   AF-A0A8F4J5X4-F1
#
_cell.length_a   1.000
_cell.length_b   1.000
_cell.length_c   1.000
_cell.angle_alpha   90.00
_cell.angle_beta   90.00
_cell.angle_gamma   90.00
#
_symmetry.space_group_name_H-M   'P 1'
#
loop_
_entity.id
_entity.type
_entity.pdbx_description
1 polymer ?
#
loop_
_entity_poly.entity_id
_entity_poly.type
_entity_poly.pdbx_seq_one_letter_code
_entity_poly.pdbx_strand_id
1 'polypeptide(L)'
;MAGRAAARRVAVALALALLAGCGGSTSDGTSARRRTGSTTTTTVAAAVTVARGDEAADRAAVSGPTTTGAPGSTVVRPAATVVPAPLVATSAAPSSGAGSTKPAPPDADADDSLDGFASSPRSAPAGADGTALLRAVRVGHHDGFDRVVFEFAGDVRPGYRVGWATGPTYADGSGEVVTVAGGATLEVVLQPASGVDMETGKPVYRGPDRVPAARSDGVLRELVRTGDFEAVLSWAVGTDRERPFRVHTLAGPPRVVVDVRAP
;
A
#
# COMPACT_ATOMS: atom_id res chain seq x y z
N MET A 1 14.80 32.10 29.17
CA MET A 1 13.86 32.75 28.23
C MET A 1 13.61 31.81 27.07
N ALA A 2 12.34 31.49 26.81
CA ALA A 2 11.89 30.48 25.87
C ALA A 2 11.93 30.98 24.42
N GLY A 3 12.43 30.16 23.49
CA GLY A 3 12.32 30.36 22.05
C GLY A 3 11.22 29.48 21.48
N ARG A 4 10.08 30.07 21.10
CA ARG A 4 9.00 29.40 20.36
C ARG A 4 9.35 29.39 18.87
N ALA A 5 9.55 28.21 18.29
CA ALA A 5 9.56 28.02 16.84
C ALA A 5 8.11 28.05 16.33
N ALA A 6 7.81 28.97 15.42
CA ALA A 6 6.49 29.08 14.77
C ALA A 6 6.42 28.12 13.57
N ALA A 7 5.63 27.05 13.69
CA ALA A 7 5.27 26.17 12.58
C ALA A 7 4.25 26.88 11.66
N ARG A 8 4.58 27.04 10.38
CA ARG A 8 3.65 27.56 9.35
C ARG A 8 2.77 26.41 8.85
N ARG A 9 1.45 26.55 9.01
CA ARG A 9 0.43 25.65 8.45
C ARG A 9 0.27 25.93 6.96
N VAL A 10 0.38 24.92 6.12
CA VAL A 10 -0.05 24.98 4.70
C VAL A 10 -1.50 24.50 4.66
N ALA A 11 -2.42 25.37 4.27
CA ALA A 11 -3.81 25.02 4.05
C ALA A 11 -4.01 24.62 2.58
N VAL A 12 -4.49 23.40 2.34
CA VAL A 12 -4.92 22.94 1.02
C VAL A 12 -6.44 23.12 0.96
N ALA A 13 -6.91 23.99 0.06
CA ALA A 13 -8.34 24.21 -0.18
C ALA A 13 -8.84 23.21 -1.23
N LEU A 14 -9.76 22.33 -0.83
CA LEU A 14 -10.47 21.41 -1.73
C LEU A 14 -11.67 22.14 -2.34
N ALA A 15 -11.65 22.39 -3.66
CA ALA A 15 -12.80 22.95 -4.37
C ALA A 15 -13.75 21.82 -4.79
N LEU A 16 -14.87 21.68 -4.08
CA LEU A 16 -15.97 20.79 -4.43
C LEU A 16 -16.99 21.56 -5.28
N ALA A 17 -17.12 21.23 -6.57
CA ALA A 17 -18.15 21.80 -7.43
C ALA A 17 -19.39 20.88 -7.44
N LEU A 18 -20.44 21.26 -6.70
CA LEU A 18 -21.79 20.71 -6.88
C LEU A 18 -22.49 21.48 -8.00
N LEU A 19 -22.89 20.77 -9.07
CA LEU A 19 -23.88 21.27 -10.03
C LEU A 19 -25.23 20.63 -9.71
N ALA A 20 -26.07 21.38 -9.00
CA ALA A 20 -27.50 21.11 -8.88
C ALA A 20 -28.21 21.64 -10.14
N GLY A 21 -28.84 20.75 -10.90
CA GLY A 21 -29.78 21.10 -11.95
C GLY A 21 -31.18 20.66 -11.54
N CYS A 22 -31.99 21.59 -11.01
CA CYS A 22 -33.42 21.37 -10.81
C CYS A 22 -34.14 21.35 -12.15
N GLY A 23 -35.07 20.40 -12.30
CA GLY A 23 -35.92 20.26 -13.46
C GLY A 23 -37.15 21.17 -13.46
N GLY A 24 -37.88 21.09 -14.58
CA GLY A 24 -39.26 21.53 -14.68
C GLY A 24 -39.62 21.98 -16.09
N SER A 25 -40.52 21.24 -16.75
CA SER A 25 -41.61 21.80 -17.56
C SER A 25 -42.52 20.69 -18.08
N THR A 26 -43.79 20.78 -17.68
CA THR A 26 -44.93 20.04 -18.23
C THR A 26 -45.57 20.80 -19.40
N SER A 27 -46.02 20.02 -20.39
CA SER A 27 -47.21 20.15 -21.27
C SER A 27 -47.34 21.26 -22.34
N ASP A 28 -47.76 20.74 -23.51
CA ASP A 28 -48.60 21.28 -24.60
C ASP A 28 -48.04 22.21 -25.68
N GLY A 29 -48.40 21.87 -26.93
CA GLY A 29 -48.65 22.85 -27.99
C GLY A 29 -47.87 22.67 -29.29
N THR A 30 -48.52 22.02 -30.25
CA THR A 30 -48.36 22.16 -31.71
C THR A 30 -47.71 23.47 -32.17
N SER A 31 -46.61 23.40 -32.92
CA SER A 31 -46.41 24.13 -34.19
C SER A 31 -45.02 23.91 -34.79
N ALA A 32 -45.03 23.62 -36.09
CA ALA A 32 -43.87 23.52 -36.95
C ALA A 32 -43.02 24.80 -36.93
N ARG A 33 -41.69 24.62 -37.02
CA ARG A 33 -40.71 25.39 -37.81
C ARG A 33 -39.31 25.24 -37.20
N ARG A 34 -38.52 24.28 -37.67
CA ARG A 34 -37.09 24.21 -37.31
C ARG A 34 -36.35 25.31 -38.05
N ARG A 35 -36.12 26.42 -37.33
CA ARG A 35 -35.09 27.41 -37.59
C ARG A 35 -33.73 26.82 -37.22
N THR A 36 -32.75 27.14 -38.06
CA THR A 36 -31.31 27.07 -37.81
C THR A 36 -30.95 27.73 -36.48
N GLY A 37 -30.25 27.00 -35.62
CA GLY A 37 -29.79 27.44 -34.30
C GLY A 37 -28.35 27.00 -34.07
N SER A 38 -27.44 27.97 -34.15
CA SER A 38 -26.03 27.91 -33.80
C SER A 38 -25.85 27.39 -32.37
N THR A 39 -25.03 26.36 -32.16
CA THR A 39 -24.62 25.94 -30.80
C THR A 39 -23.26 26.56 -30.50
N THR A 40 -23.29 27.58 -29.65
CA THR A 40 -22.11 28.24 -29.09
C THR A 40 -21.41 27.27 -28.14
N THR A 41 -20.22 26.79 -28.52
CA THR A 41 -19.31 26.07 -27.62
C THR A 41 -18.67 27.07 -26.67
N THR A 42 -19.10 27.10 -25.41
CA THR A 42 -18.43 27.84 -24.34
C THR A 42 -17.30 26.98 -23.80
N THR A 43 -16.07 27.23 -24.25
CA THR A 43 -14.85 26.67 -23.67
C THR A 43 -14.49 27.45 -22.41
N VAL A 44 -14.51 26.82 -21.23
CA VAL A 44 -13.97 27.40 -19.99
C VAL A 44 -12.54 26.90 -19.80
N ALA A 45 -11.56 27.75 -20.11
CA ALA A 45 -10.15 27.51 -19.82
C ALA A 45 -9.85 27.94 -18.37
N ALA A 46 -9.43 27.00 -17.52
CA ALA A 46 -8.87 27.31 -16.21
C ALA A 46 -7.36 27.56 -16.36
N ALA A 47 -6.95 28.84 -16.32
CA ALA A 47 -5.54 29.21 -16.23
C ALA A 47 -5.09 29.17 -14.77
N VAL A 48 -4.13 28.29 -14.44
CA VAL A 48 -3.41 28.33 -13.16
C VAL A 48 -2.15 29.16 -13.36
N THR A 49 -2.14 30.35 -12.78
CA THR A 49 -0.94 31.21 -12.71
C THR A 49 -0.06 30.73 -11.56
N VAL A 50 1.14 30.21 -11.87
CA VAL A 50 2.19 29.96 -10.89
C VAL A 50 3.05 31.22 -10.77
N ALA A 51 2.99 31.88 -9.61
CA ALA A 51 3.91 32.97 -9.28
C ALA A 51 5.31 32.38 -8.99
N ARG A 52 6.30 32.77 -9.81
CA ARG A 52 7.73 32.58 -9.49
C ARG A 52 8.17 33.70 -8.56
N GLY A 53 8.69 33.35 -7.39
CA GLY A 53 9.52 34.24 -6.58
C GLY A 53 10.97 34.07 -7.01
N ASP A 54 11.53 35.11 -7.63
CA ASP A 54 12.94 35.32 -7.87
C ASP A 54 13.47 36.17 -6.70
N GLU A 55 14.64 35.84 -6.13
CA GLU A 55 15.57 36.83 -5.55
C GLU A 55 16.96 36.20 -5.36
N ALA A 56 17.81 36.61 -6.30
CA ALA A 56 19.21 37.03 -6.23
C ALA A 56 20.14 36.66 -5.05
N ALA A 57 21.36 36.38 -5.48
CA ALA A 57 22.59 36.12 -4.73
C ALA A 57 23.03 37.23 -3.77
N ASP A 58 23.73 36.83 -2.71
CA ASP A 58 24.88 37.59 -2.22
C ASP A 58 26.12 36.69 -2.15
N ARG A 59 27.21 37.21 -2.70
CA ARG A 59 28.54 36.61 -2.75
C ARG A 59 29.35 37.17 -1.59
N ALA A 60 29.90 36.30 -0.74
CA ALA A 60 31.12 36.62 0.00
C ALA A 60 32.12 35.48 -0.16
N ALA A 61 33.19 35.78 -0.89
CA ALA A 61 34.39 34.97 -0.97
C ALA A 61 35.23 35.18 0.30
N VAL A 62 35.82 34.10 0.83
CA VAL A 62 37.06 34.18 1.61
C VAL A 62 37.86 32.89 1.45
N SER A 63 39.16 33.07 1.28
CA SER A 63 40.22 32.16 0.84
C SER A 63 40.48 30.96 1.77
N GLY A 64 40.97 29.84 1.21
CA GLY A 64 41.70 28.80 1.97
C GLY A 64 43.18 29.16 2.18
N PRO A 65 44.10 28.20 2.39
CA PRO A 65 44.00 26.91 3.09
C PRO A 65 45.14 26.72 4.15
N THR A 66 45.19 25.52 4.75
CA THR A 66 46.33 24.87 5.46
C THR A 66 46.46 25.11 6.97
N THR A 67 46.47 24.03 7.77
CA THR A 67 47.57 23.64 8.68
C THR A 67 47.16 22.46 9.58
N THR A 68 47.90 21.35 9.40
CA THR A 68 48.54 20.48 10.42
C THR A 68 47.81 20.12 11.72
N GLY A 69 47.76 18.80 12.01
CA GLY A 69 47.79 18.33 13.40
C GLY A 69 47.18 16.93 13.61
N ALA A 70 47.97 15.88 13.37
CA ALA A 70 47.72 14.55 13.96
C ALA A 70 48.40 14.48 15.33
N PRO A 71 47.75 13.86 16.32
CA PRO A 71 48.39 12.80 17.11
C PRO A 71 47.46 11.57 17.16
N GLY A 72 47.92 10.32 17.00
CA GLY A 72 49.02 9.70 17.72
C GLY A 72 48.53 9.18 19.08
N SER A 73 47.91 7.98 19.12
CA SER A 73 47.75 7.23 20.37
C SER A 73 47.68 5.72 20.15
N THR A 74 48.86 5.13 20.24
CA THR A 74 49.23 3.97 21.05
C THR A 74 48.26 2.79 21.19
N VAL A 75 48.61 1.71 20.49
CA VAL A 75 48.19 0.33 20.76
C VAL A 75 48.83 -0.13 22.07
N VAL A 76 48.02 -0.55 23.05
CA VAL A 76 48.48 -1.29 24.23
C VAL A 76 47.90 -2.69 24.20
N ARG A 77 48.76 -3.69 24.00
CA ARG A 77 48.51 -5.11 24.32
C ARG A 77 48.90 -5.37 25.77
N PRO A 78 48.20 -6.29 26.45
CA PRO A 78 48.89 -7.23 27.32
C PRO A 78 48.72 -8.67 26.84
N ALA A 79 49.76 -9.45 27.11
CA ALA A 79 49.97 -10.84 26.71
C ALA A 79 49.30 -11.84 27.66
N ALA A 80 49.27 -13.09 27.18
CA ALA A 80 48.56 -14.25 27.67
C ALA A 80 48.94 -14.72 29.09
N THR A 81 48.00 -15.42 29.73
CA THR A 81 48.30 -16.49 30.69
C THR A 81 47.51 -17.74 30.28
N VAL A 82 48.25 -18.81 30.05
CA VAL A 82 47.77 -20.16 29.69
C VAL A 82 47.68 -20.99 30.96
N VAL A 83 46.57 -21.72 31.17
CA VAL A 83 46.47 -22.84 32.12
C VAL A 83 45.57 -23.93 31.49
N PRO A 84 45.96 -25.23 31.51
CA PRO A 84 45.28 -26.29 30.75
C PRO A 84 44.19 -27.09 31.51
N ALA A 85 43.24 -27.60 30.71
CA ALA A 85 42.35 -28.80 30.74
C ALA A 85 42.06 -29.58 32.05
N PRO A 86 40.85 -30.20 32.17
CA PRO A 86 40.69 -31.53 31.59
C PRO A 86 39.38 -31.77 30.80
N LEU A 87 39.44 -32.77 29.91
CA LEU A 87 38.30 -33.34 29.17
C LEU A 87 37.24 -33.93 30.11
N VAL A 88 35.98 -33.62 29.86
CA VAL A 88 34.86 -34.52 30.14
C VAL A 88 33.95 -34.53 28.91
N ALA A 89 33.98 -35.64 28.18
CA ALA A 89 33.04 -35.94 27.11
C ALA A 89 31.85 -36.71 27.71
N THR A 90 30.65 -36.12 27.67
CA THR A 90 29.42 -36.89 27.77
C THR A 90 28.40 -36.34 26.80
N SER A 91 28.15 -37.16 25.78
CA SER A 91 27.12 -37.04 24.76
C SER A 91 25.73 -37.02 25.39
N ALA A 92 24.92 -36.00 25.08
CA ALA A 92 23.47 -36.03 25.24
C ALA A 92 22.85 -35.64 23.90
N ALA A 93 22.25 -36.64 23.25
CA ALA A 93 21.55 -36.52 21.98
C ALA A 93 20.34 -35.58 22.09
N PRO A 94 20.03 -34.78 21.05
CA PRO A 94 18.74 -34.12 20.98
C PRO A 94 17.66 -35.16 20.65
N SER A 95 16.74 -35.38 21.60
CA SER A 95 15.49 -36.10 21.32
C SER A 95 14.71 -35.36 20.25
N SER A 96 14.67 -35.95 19.06
CA SER A 96 13.76 -35.59 17.98
C SER A 96 12.32 -35.79 18.43
N GLY A 97 11.72 -34.75 19.00
CA GLY A 97 10.27 -34.59 19.05
C GLY A 97 9.79 -34.04 17.71
N ALA A 98 9.73 -34.91 16.69
CA ALA A 98 9.06 -34.59 15.43
C ALA A 98 7.55 -34.49 15.67
N GLY A 99 7.11 -33.36 16.21
CA GLY A 99 5.73 -32.93 16.12
C GLY A 99 5.44 -32.56 14.66
N SER A 100 5.09 -33.55 13.84
CA SER A 100 4.47 -33.31 12.55
C SER A 100 3.12 -32.61 12.76
N THR A 101 3.14 -31.29 12.93
CA THR A 101 1.98 -30.48 12.56
C THR A 101 1.86 -30.58 11.05
N LYS A 102 1.03 -31.53 10.61
CA LYS A 102 0.40 -31.56 9.29
C LYS A 102 0.11 -30.11 8.86
N PRO A 103 0.55 -29.66 7.66
CA PRO A 103 0.12 -28.37 7.13
C PRO A 103 -1.40 -28.29 7.22
N ALA A 104 -1.91 -27.21 7.82
CA ALA A 104 -3.35 -26.95 7.80
C ALA A 104 -3.84 -27.06 6.34
N PRO A 105 -4.95 -27.75 6.07
CA PRO A 105 -5.53 -27.79 4.74
C PRO A 105 -5.78 -26.34 4.25
N PRO A 106 -5.67 -26.06 2.94
CA PRO A 106 -6.13 -24.78 2.41
C PRO A 106 -7.59 -24.57 2.83
N ASP A 107 -7.88 -23.37 3.32
CA ASP A 107 -9.12 -22.98 3.98
C ASP A 107 -10.37 -23.47 3.22
N ALA A 108 -11.27 -24.16 3.92
CA ALA A 108 -12.44 -24.83 3.36
C ALA A 108 -13.60 -23.88 2.92
N ASP A 109 -13.29 -22.62 2.62
CA ASP A 109 -14.23 -21.61 2.09
C ASP A 109 -13.78 -21.08 0.72
N ALA A 110 -12.99 -21.85 -0.03
CA ALA A 110 -12.55 -21.47 -1.36
C ALA A 110 -13.76 -21.45 -2.32
N ASP A 111 -14.32 -20.26 -2.55
CA ASP A 111 -15.18 -20.02 -3.71
C ASP A 111 -14.31 -20.06 -4.96
N ASP A 112 -14.26 -21.22 -5.61
CA ASP A 112 -13.59 -21.43 -6.89
C ASP A 112 -14.52 -21.13 -8.09
N SER A 113 -15.71 -20.57 -7.86
CA SER A 113 -16.59 -20.15 -8.97
C SER A 113 -15.86 -19.16 -9.87
N LEU A 114 -16.23 -19.16 -11.14
CA LEU A 114 -15.62 -18.27 -12.12
C LEU A 114 -16.40 -16.96 -12.36
N ASP A 115 -17.39 -16.69 -11.50
CA ASP A 115 -18.29 -15.55 -11.62
C ASP A 115 -17.76 -14.28 -10.92
N GLY A 116 -18.27 -13.12 -11.33
CA GLY A 116 -18.04 -11.85 -10.65
C GLY A 116 -16.75 -11.10 -11.01
N PHE A 117 -15.96 -11.62 -11.95
CA PHE A 117 -14.77 -10.95 -12.46
C PHE A 117 -15.12 -9.76 -13.36
N ALA A 118 -14.50 -8.62 -13.12
CA ALA A 118 -14.67 -7.39 -13.90
C ALA A 118 -13.39 -6.56 -13.91
N SER A 119 -13.24 -5.62 -14.84
CA SER A 119 -12.13 -4.65 -14.85
C SER A 119 -12.45 -3.36 -14.09
N SER A 120 -13.71 -3.15 -13.70
CA SER A 120 -14.12 -1.95 -12.97
C SER A 120 -13.66 -1.99 -11.50
N PRO A 121 -13.37 -0.82 -10.90
CA PRO A 121 -13.03 -0.75 -9.48
C PRO A 121 -14.08 -1.40 -8.57
N ARG A 122 -13.62 -2.03 -7.49
CA ARG A 122 -14.46 -2.64 -6.45
C ARG A 122 -14.27 -1.92 -5.13
N SER A 123 -15.36 -1.72 -4.39
CA SER A 123 -15.29 -1.16 -3.05
C SER A 123 -16.38 -1.72 -2.13
N ALA A 124 -16.10 -1.73 -0.83
CA ALA A 124 -17.08 -2.01 0.21
C ALA A 124 -16.73 -1.24 1.49
N PRO A 125 -17.72 -0.83 2.29
CA PRO A 125 -17.48 -0.21 3.58
C PRO A 125 -16.94 -1.22 4.61
N ALA A 126 -16.40 -0.69 5.71
CA ALA A 126 -15.99 -1.51 6.85
C ALA A 126 -17.17 -2.28 7.45
N GLY A 127 -16.88 -3.45 8.02
CA GLY A 127 -17.92 -4.32 8.58
C GLY A 127 -18.37 -3.97 9.99
N ALA A 128 -17.53 -3.25 10.72
CA ALA A 128 -17.75 -2.82 12.10
C ALA A 128 -16.83 -1.64 12.40
N ASP A 129 -17.07 -1.00 13.55
CA ASP A 129 -16.17 0.02 14.09
C ASP A 129 -14.86 -0.61 14.57
N GLY A 130 -13.79 0.20 14.62
CA GLY A 130 -12.44 -0.24 15.02
C GLY A 130 -11.47 -0.33 13.83
N THR A 131 -10.19 -0.60 14.11
CA THR A 131 -9.15 -0.76 13.08
C THR A 131 -8.85 -2.24 12.88
N ALA A 132 -8.97 -2.73 11.65
CA ALA A 132 -8.62 -4.11 11.34
C ALA A 132 -7.09 -4.30 11.39
N LEU A 133 -6.63 -5.31 12.12
CA LEU A 133 -5.19 -5.54 12.31
C LEU A 133 -4.70 -6.61 11.34
N LEU A 134 -3.96 -6.21 10.31
CA LEU A 134 -3.40 -7.15 9.32
C LEU A 134 -2.50 -8.14 10.06
N ARG A 135 -2.74 -9.43 9.80
CA ARG A 135 -2.02 -10.55 10.42
C ARG A 135 -1.16 -11.27 9.41
N ALA A 136 -1.67 -11.49 8.20
CA ALA A 136 -0.98 -12.21 7.14
C ALA A 136 -1.40 -11.73 5.75
N VAL A 137 -0.46 -11.85 4.81
CA VAL A 137 -0.70 -11.70 3.37
C VAL A 137 -0.30 -13.02 2.72
N ARG A 138 -1.19 -13.62 1.94
CA ARG A 138 -0.98 -14.90 1.27
C ARG A 138 -1.23 -14.76 -0.22
N VAL A 139 -0.49 -15.52 -1.01
CA VAL A 139 -0.67 -15.60 -2.46
C VAL A 139 -0.77 -17.06 -2.87
N GLY A 140 -1.71 -17.39 -3.74
CA GLY A 140 -1.92 -18.75 -4.26
C GLY A 140 -2.36 -18.74 -5.72
N HIS A 141 -2.01 -19.79 -6.45
CA HIS A 141 -2.52 -20.05 -7.79
C HIS A 141 -3.67 -21.05 -7.70
N HIS A 142 -4.74 -20.81 -8.46
CA HIS A 142 -5.94 -21.64 -8.57
C HIS A 142 -6.30 -21.78 -10.05
N ASP A 143 -7.18 -22.75 -10.36
CA ASP A 143 -7.66 -22.94 -11.72
C ASP A 143 -8.45 -21.69 -12.19
N GLY A 144 -7.93 -21.00 -13.19
CA GLY A 144 -8.49 -19.77 -13.75
C GLY A 144 -8.28 -18.48 -12.93
N PHE A 145 -7.57 -18.49 -11.79
CA PHE A 145 -7.21 -17.25 -11.07
C PHE A 145 -6.00 -17.38 -10.15
N ASP A 146 -5.31 -16.26 -9.95
CA ASP A 146 -4.40 -16.09 -8.82
C ASP A 146 -5.12 -15.33 -7.70
N ARG A 147 -4.88 -15.73 -6.46
CA ARG A 147 -5.53 -15.20 -5.27
C ARG A 147 -4.51 -14.49 -4.37
N VAL A 148 -4.87 -13.29 -3.94
CA VAL A 148 -4.24 -12.57 -2.84
C VAL A 148 -5.20 -12.53 -1.66
N VAL A 149 -4.74 -12.91 -0.47
CA VAL A 149 -5.54 -12.87 0.76
C VAL A 149 -4.87 -11.95 1.77
N PHE A 150 -5.60 -10.92 2.20
CA PHE A 150 -5.27 -10.11 3.36
C PHE A 150 -6.10 -10.63 4.54
N GLU A 151 -5.44 -11.23 5.52
CA GLU A 151 -6.06 -11.80 6.72
C GLU A 151 -5.84 -10.88 7.91
N PHE A 152 -6.90 -10.66 8.69
CA PHE A 152 -6.91 -9.77 9.85
C PHE A 152 -7.12 -10.55 11.15
N ALA A 153 -6.50 -10.08 12.22
CA ALA A 153 -6.73 -10.60 13.57
C ALA A 153 -8.07 -10.11 14.13
N GLY A 154 -8.63 -10.87 15.06
CA GLY A 154 -9.92 -10.55 15.69
C GLY A 154 -11.10 -10.78 14.76
N ASP A 155 -12.09 -9.91 14.84
CA ASP A 155 -13.39 -9.97 14.17
C ASP A 155 -13.69 -8.74 13.31
N VAL A 156 -12.85 -7.72 13.36
CA VAL A 156 -13.00 -6.50 12.56
C VAL A 156 -12.51 -6.74 11.14
N ARG A 157 -13.41 -6.52 10.17
CA ARG A 157 -13.09 -6.50 8.74
C ARG A 157 -12.99 -5.05 8.24
N PRO A 158 -11.91 -4.65 7.54
CA PRO A 158 -11.81 -3.31 7.01
C PRO A 158 -12.75 -3.12 5.81
N GLY A 159 -13.01 -1.86 5.47
CA GLY A 159 -13.49 -1.51 4.14
C GLY A 159 -12.35 -1.65 3.13
N TYR A 160 -12.70 -1.69 1.85
CA TYR A 160 -11.71 -1.76 0.78
C TYR A 160 -12.07 -0.89 -0.42
N ARG A 161 -11.04 -0.48 -1.16
CA ARG A 161 -11.11 -0.01 -2.54
C ARG A 161 -10.02 -0.72 -3.33
N VAL A 162 -10.38 -1.31 -4.46
CA VAL A 162 -9.47 -2.05 -5.33
C VAL A 162 -9.69 -1.61 -6.78
N GLY A 163 -8.62 -1.27 -7.48
CA GLY A 163 -8.69 -0.81 -8.87
C GLY A 163 -7.33 -0.72 -9.54
N TRP A 164 -7.33 -0.73 -10.87
CA TRP A 164 -6.10 -0.59 -11.66
C TRP A 164 -5.54 0.83 -11.56
N ALA A 165 -4.22 0.95 -11.35
CA ALA A 165 -3.53 2.23 -11.33
C ALA A 165 -3.47 2.81 -12.76
N THR A 166 -3.78 4.10 -12.90
CA THR A 166 -3.70 4.81 -14.19
C THR A 166 -2.35 5.50 -14.43
N GLY A 167 -1.43 5.39 -13.48
CA GLY A 167 -0.12 6.04 -13.50
C GLY A 167 0.87 5.36 -12.55
N PRO A 168 1.96 6.06 -12.19
CA PRO A 168 2.92 5.54 -11.23
C PRO A 168 2.25 5.26 -9.88
N THR A 169 2.68 4.19 -9.22
CA THR A 169 2.32 3.91 -7.83
C THR A 169 3.21 4.73 -6.91
N TYR A 170 2.62 5.29 -5.85
CA TYR A 170 3.33 6.14 -4.89
C TYR A 170 3.24 5.56 -3.48
N ALA A 171 4.26 5.82 -2.67
CA ALA A 171 4.24 5.55 -1.24
C ALA A 171 3.39 6.61 -0.52
N ASP A 172 2.53 6.14 0.39
CA ASP A 172 1.66 7.03 1.16
C ASP A 172 2.50 7.96 2.05
N GLY A 173 2.02 9.19 2.22
CA GLY A 173 2.68 10.24 3.02
C GLY A 173 3.89 10.90 2.35
N SER A 174 4.82 10.11 1.79
CA SER A 174 6.03 10.66 1.14
C SER A 174 5.79 11.11 -0.30
N GLY A 175 4.91 10.42 -1.03
CA GLY A 175 4.71 10.63 -2.47
C GLY A 175 5.87 10.13 -3.34
N GLU A 176 6.79 9.33 -2.80
CA GLU A 176 7.86 8.71 -3.59
C GLU A 176 7.30 7.64 -4.53
N VAL A 177 7.86 7.54 -5.74
CA VAL A 177 7.45 6.49 -6.70
C VAL A 177 7.90 5.12 -6.19
N VAL A 178 6.97 4.18 -6.12
CA VAL A 178 7.23 2.79 -5.75
C VAL A 178 7.25 1.93 -7.01
N THR A 179 8.40 1.32 -7.30
CA THR A 179 8.51 0.33 -8.38
C THR A 179 7.90 -1.01 -7.94
N VAL A 180 6.99 -1.52 -8.76
CA VAL A 180 6.28 -2.80 -8.58
C VAL A 180 6.58 -3.67 -9.79
N ALA A 181 6.99 -4.92 -9.58
CA ALA A 181 7.26 -5.82 -10.71
C ALA A 181 5.97 -6.14 -11.49
N GLY A 182 6.03 -6.10 -12.83
CA GLY A 182 4.91 -6.44 -13.71
C GLY A 182 4.70 -5.43 -14.83
N GLY A 183 3.65 -5.66 -15.62
CA GLY A 183 3.19 -4.75 -16.69
C GLY A 183 1.99 -3.89 -16.28
N ALA A 184 1.30 -4.22 -15.19
CA ALA A 184 0.22 -3.41 -14.63
C ALA A 184 0.15 -3.55 -13.10
N THR A 185 -0.36 -2.53 -12.43
CA THR A 185 -0.49 -2.50 -10.97
C THR A 185 -1.95 -2.37 -10.56
N LEU A 186 -2.42 -3.31 -9.74
CA LEU A 186 -3.71 -3.24 -9.06
C LEU A 186 -3.49 -2.65 -7.65
N GLU A 187 -4.09 -1.50 -7.37
CA GLU A 187 -4.03 -0.87 -6.05
C GLU A 187 -5.11 -1.45 -5.14
N VAL A 188 -4.72 -1.76 -3.90
CA VAL A 188 -5.58 -2.30 -2.84
C VAL A 188 -5.44 -1.39 -1.63
N VAL A 189 -6.50 -0.65 -1.31
CA VAL A 189 -6.57 0.21 -0.13
C VAL A 189 -7.54 -0.41 0.87
N LEU A 190 -7.07 -0.64 2.09
CA LEU A 190 -7.81 -1.25 3.19
C LEU A 190 -7.95 -0.21 4.31
N GLN A 191 -9.18 0.12 4.69
CA GLN A 191 -9.45 1.18 5.66
C GLN A 191 -10.77 0.95 6.42
N PRO A 192 -10.80 1.11 7.75
CA PRO A 192 -9.67 1.32 8.65
C PRO A 192 -8.86 0.04 8.88
N ALA A 193 -7.55 0.06 8.58
CA ALA A 193 -6.66 -1.08 8.79
C ALA A 193 -5.22 -0.66 9.10
N SER A 194 -4.47 -1.51 9.80
CA SER A 194 -3.03 -1.35 10.01
C SER A 194 -2.34 -2.69 10.23
N GLY A 195 -1.04 -2.78 9.90
CA GLY A 195 -0.18 -3.88 10.33
C GLY A 195 0.34 -3.74 11.76
N VAL A 196 0.03 -2.63 12.45
CA VAL A 196 0.46 -2.32 13.82
C VAL A 196 -0.77 -2.13 14.71
N ASP A 197 -0.69 -2.69 15.92
CA ASP A 197 -1.68 -2.44 16.96
C ASP A 197 -1.45 -1.05 17.54
N MET A 198 -2.44 -0.16 17.39
CA MET A 198 -2.34 1.26 17.77
C MET A 198 -2.33 1.50 19.29
N GLU A 199 -2.85 0.56 20.08
CA GLU A 199 -2.87 0.67 21.54
C GLU A 199 -1.51 0.27 22.13
N THR A 200 -0.91 -0.78 21.58
CA THR A 200 0.35 -1.33 22.11
C THR A 200 1.61 -0.88 21.33
N GLY A 201 1.43 -0.33 20.14
CA GLY A 201 2.51 0.02 19.20
C GLY A 201 3.25 -1.18 18.62
N LYS A 202 2.73 -2.41 18.79
CA LYS A 202 3.43 -3.64 18.39
C LYS A 202 3.00 -4.07 16.98
N PRO A 203 3.93 -4.60 16.15
CA PRO A 203 3.58 -5.14 14.86
C PRO A 203 2.76 -6.42 15.00
N VAL A 204 1.59 -6.42 14.35
CA VAL A 204 0.70 -7.58 14.19
C VAL A 204 1.05 -8.32 12.92
N TYR A 205 1.22 -7.60 11.81
CA TYR A 205 1.80 -8.13 10.59
C TYR A 205 3.32 -8.14 10.73
N ARG A 206 3.93 -9.32 10.55
CA ARG A 206 5.38 -9.53 10.61
C ARG A 206 5.97 -10.05 9.30
N GLY A 207 5.16 -10.10 8.25
CA GLY A 207 5.64 -10.45 6.92
C GLY A 207 6.41 -9.28 6.28
N PRO A 208 7.03 -9.51 5.12
CA PRO A 208 7.78 -8.49 4.43
C PRO A 208 6.86 -7.44 3.81
N ASP A 209 7.43 -6.26 3.54
CA ASP A 209 6.78 -5.20 2.75
C ASP A 209 6.69 -5.54 1.27
N ARG A 210 7.54 -6.47 0.79
CA ARG A 210 7.56 -6.97 -0.58
C ARG A 210 7.39 -8.48 -0.58
N VAL A 211 6.36 -8.97 -1.25
CA VAL A 211 6.05 -10.40 -1.37
C VAL A 211 6.23 -10.81 -2.84
N PRO A 212 7.28 -11.58 -3.17
CA PRO A 212 7.43 -12.16 -4.51
C PRO A 212 6.27 -13.11 -4.82
N ALA A 213 5.67 -12.96 -6.00
CA ALA A 213 4.49 -13.74 -6.40
C ALA A 213 4.63 -14.39 -7.80
N ALA A 214 5.73 -14.14 -8.51
CA ALA A 214 5.95 -14.68 -9.85
C ALA A 214 6.00 -16.21 -9.87
N ARG A 215 5.18 -16.80 -10.74
CA ARG A 215 5.19 -18.24 -11.08
C ARG A 215 5.09 -18.40 -12.60
N SER A 216 5.45 -19.57 -13.12
CA SER A 216 5.37 -19.88 -14.55
C SER A 216 3.93 -19.96 -15.08
N ASP A 217 3.02 -20.40 -14.21
CA ASP A 217 1.59 -20.59 -14.40
C ASP A 217 0.74 -19.44 -13.85
N GLY A 218 1.36 -18.51 -13.10
CA GLY A 218 0.69 -17.36 -12.48
C GLY A 218 0.79 -16.06 -13.28
N VAL A 219 -0.16 -15.17 -13.01
CA VAL A 219 -0.23 -13.80 -13.53
C VAL A 219 0.32 -12.76 -12.56
N LEU A 220 0.38 -13.07 -11.26
CA LEU A 220 0.97 -12.19 -10.25
C LEU A 220 2.50 -12.17 -10.34
N ARG A 221 3.10 -11.04 -9.97
CA ARG A 221 4.55 -10.81 -10.05
C ARG A 221 5.13 -10.45 -8.69
N GLU A 222 4.55 -9.47 -8.02
CA GLU A 222 4.98 -8.99 -6.70
C GLU A 222 3.82 -8.29 -6.01
N LEU A 223 3.79 -8.29 -4.67
CA LEU A 223 2.97 -7.37 -3.89
C LEU A 223 3.90 -6.46 -3.10
N VAL A 224 3.56 -5.18 -3.02
CA VAL A 224 4.35 -4.16 -2.29
C VAL A 224 3.43 -3.37 -1.37
N ARG A 225 3.73 -3.31 -0.07
CA ARG A 225 3.06 -2.40 0.86
C ARG A 225 3.50 -0.98 0.54
N THR A 226 2.55 -0.12 0.19
CA THR A 226 2.81 1.28 -0.18
C THR A 226 2.47 2.25 0.94
N GLY A 227 1.72 1.82 1.95
CA GLY A 227 1.41 2.66 3.11
C GLY A 227 0.77 1.91 4.27
N ASP A 228 0.97 2.43 5.48
CA ASP A 228 0.35 2.00 6.73
C ASP A 228 0.34 3.21 7.67
N PHE A 229 -0.56 4.16 7.40
CA PHE A 229 -0.63 5.45 8.11
C PHE A 229 -2.09 5.90 8.27
N GLU A 230 -2.43 6.48 9.42
CA GLU A 230 -3.80 6.97 9.72
C GLU A 230 -4.90 5.90 9.49
N ALA A 231 -4.60 4.65 9.81
CA ALA A 231 -5.47 3.49 9.54
C ALA A 231 -5.80 3.27 8.05
N VAL A 232 -4.95 3.76 7.15
CA VAL A 232 -4.97 3.45 5.72
C VAL A 232 -3.82 2.50 5.45
N LEU A 233 -4.17 1.27 5.07
CA LEU A 233 -3.21 0.24 4.70
C LEU A 233 -3.30 0.00 3.19
N SER A 234 -2.26 0.40 2.48
CA SER A 234 -2.22 0.37 1.02
C SER A 234 -1.21 -0.66 0.52
N TRP A 235 -1.63 -1.42 -0.48
CA TRP A 235 -0.81 -2.42 -1.17
C TRP A 235 -0.95 -2.26 -2.68
N ALA A 236 0.15 -2.45 -3.38
CA ALA A 236 0.21 -2.53 -4.82
C ALA A 236 0.46 -3.97 -5.24
N VAL A 237 -0.38 -4.50 -6.12
CA VAL A 237 -0.29 -5.87 -6.64
C VAL A 237 0.14 -5.81 -8.10
N GLY A 238 1.39 -6.19 -8.34
CA GLY A 238 1.98 -6.28 -9.67
C GLY A 238 1.50 -7.51 -10.42
N THR A 239 1.04 -7.29 -11.65
CA THR A 239 0.53 -8.33 -12.54
C THR A 239 1.21 -8.22 -13.91
N ASP A 240 1.12 -9.27 -14.71
CA ASP A 240 1.68 -9.25 -16.07
C ASP A 240 1.04 -8.21 -17.00
N ARG A 241 -0.26 -7.95 -16.83
CA ARG A 241 -1.07 -6.94 -17.52
C ARG A 241 -2.38 -6.71 -16.76
N GLU A 242 -3.16 -5.70 -17.14
CA GLU A 242 -4.51 -5.57 -16.60
C GLU A 242 -5.37 -6.77 -16.97
N ARG A 243 -6.14 -7.25 -15.98
CA ARG A 243 -7.00 -8.41 -16.07
C ARG A 243 -8.30 -8.18 -15.29
N PRO A 244 -9.39 -8.88 -15.64
CA PRO A 244 -10.55 -8.91 -14.78
C PRO A 244 -10.18 -9.45 -13.39
N PHE A 245 -10.71 -8.84 -12.35
CA PHE A 245 -10.53 -9.25 -10.97
C PHE A 245 -11.87 -9.27 -10.24
N ARG A 246 -11.92 -9.94 -9.09
CA ARG A 246 -13.03 -9.83 -8.15
C ARG A 246 -12.49 -9.65 -6.74
N VAL A 247 -13.32 -9.07 -5.88
CA VAL A 247 -13.02 -8.88 -4.47
C VAL A 247 -14.18 -9.41 -3.66
N HIS A 248 -13.88 -10.25 -2.69
CA HIS A 248 -14.87 -10.78 -1.76
C HIS A 248 -14.24 -10.91 -0.37
N THR A 249 -15.06 -11.26 0.62
CA THR A 249 -14.63 -11.28 2.01
C THR A 249 -15.01 -12.59 2.66
N LEU A 250 -14.14 -13.14 3.49
CA LEU A 250 -14.41 -14.33 4.29
C LEU A 250 -14.42 -13.96 5.78
N ALA A 251 -15.07 -14.78 6.58
CA ALA A 251 -15.11 -14.66 8.04
C ALA A 251 -14.32 -15.81 8.69
N GLY A 252 -14.04 -15.67 10.00
CA GLY A 252 -13.46 -16.71 10.84
C GLY A 252 -12.11 -17.29 10.39
N PRO A 253 -11.02 -16.49 10.22
CA PRO A 253 -10.85 -15.07 10.52
C PRO A 253 -11.29 -14.12 9.39
N PRO A 254 -11.49 -12.81 9.67
CA PRO A 254 -11.80 -11.81 8.64
C PRO A 254 -10.72 -11.76 7.57
N ARG A 255 -11.14 -11.85 6.31
CA ARG A 255 -10.24 -11.79 5.14
C ARG A 255 -10.83 -10.90 4.05
N VAL A 256 -9.97 -10.11 3.41
CA VAL A 256 -10.25 -9.50 2.10
C VAL A 256 -9.49 -10.29 1.06
N VAL A 257 -10.22 -10.86 0.10
CA VAL A 257 -9.69 -11.75 -0.93
C VAL A 257 -9.80 -11.05 -2.28
N VAL A 258 -8.67 -10.96 -2.99
CA VAL A 258 -8.58 -10.40 -4.34
C VAL A 258 -8.17 -11.52 -5.28
N ASP A 259 -9.08 -11.91 -6.17
CA ASP A 259 -8.78 -12.88 -7.23
C ASP A 259 -8.55 -12.13 -8.55
N VAL A 260 -7.45 -12.44 -9.23
CA VAL A 260 -7.09 -11.90 -10.54
C VAL A 260 -7.16 -13.01 -11.56
N ARG A 261 -7.79 -12.77 -12.71
CA ARG A 261 -7.92 -13.83 -13.72
C ARG A 261 -6.59 -14.37 -14.20
N ALA A 262 -6.48 -15.70 -14.19
CA ALA A 262 -5.39 -16.44 -14.76
C ALA A 262 -5.93 -17.32 -15.90
N PRO A 263 -5.06 -17.71 -16.86
CA PRO A 263 -5.40 -18.70 -17.88
C PRO A 263 -5.87 -20.03 -17.30
#